data_AF-A0A830G876-F1
#
_entry.id   AF-A0A830G876-F1
#
_cell.length_a   1.000
_cell.length_b   1.000
_cell.length_c   1.000
_cell.angle_alpha   90.00
_cell.angle_beta   90.00
_cell.angle_gamma   90.00
#
_symmetry.space_group_name_H-M   'P 1'
#
loop_
_entity.id
_entity.type
_entity.pdbx_description
1 polymer ?
#
loop_
_entity_poly.entity_id
_entity_poly.type
_entity_poly.pdbx_seq_one_letter_code
_entity_poly.pdbx_strand_id
1 'polypeptide(L)'
;MARTAEKVRDLVAEDPEMRDAVTALLDHEGETIEWRDVNESLTSGQWGRLIEKGVLEEAGDGFQLADPDAVREGLTGDDEAAYEGGSDVELPDDEESSWTTYDKAAGVIALVMMSGYYYHPIRRTVGPAIDILLGPLNGLLPFFVVVMVLAVCTGFWTSIIQANLMDFDKMSVYQERMQDIQERQKAARERGDEEALDRIQKEQMEAMGDQLGMFKMQFRPMVWIMLLTIPVFLWMYWKLGRIDRGVELVLPLVGHTHLKDTIGGFMPAWIVWYFLCSMGFSQIVRKGLGIQTTPT
;
A
#
# COMPACT_ATOMS: atom_id res chain seq x y z
N MET A 1 2.11 -2.35 30.62
CA MET A 1 2.21 -2.58 29.17
C MET A 1 0.90 -2.17 28.47
N ALA A 2 0.02 -3.07 27.99
CA ALA A 2 -1.11 -2.66 27.11
C ALA A 2 -2.04 -1.55 27.63
N ARG A 3 -2.40 -1.54 28.93
CA ARG A 3 -3.34 -0.56 29.49
C ARG A 3 -2.80 0.87 29.55
N THR A 4 -1.49 1.06 29.67
CA THR A 4 -0.88 2.41 29.77
C THR A 4 -0.75 3.04 28.39
N ALA A 5 -0.37 2.25 27.37
CA ALA A 5 -0.33 2.67 25.98
C ALA A 5 -1.71 3.11 25.47
N GLU A 6 -2.76 2.34 25.78
CA GLU A 6 -4.15 2.65 25.42
C GLU A 6 -4.61 3.98 26.03
N LYS A 7 -4.34 4.21 27.32
CA LYS A 7 -4.69 5.46 28.00
C LYS A 7 -3.96 6.69 27.43
N VAL A 8 -2.69 6.53 27.05
CA VAL A 8 -1.91 7.59 26.40
C VAL A 8 -2.47 7.89 25.01
N ARG A 9 -2.83 6.85 24.25
CA ARG A 9 -3.48 7.00 22.94
C ARG A 9 -4.83 7.72 23.06
N ASP A 10 -5.67 7.33 24.00
CA ASP A 10 -6.96 7.99 24.27
C ASP A 10 -6.76 9.47 24.65
N LEU A 11 -5.78 9.77 25.49
CA LEU A 11 -5.46 11.14 25.91
C LEU A 11 -5.00 12.02 24.75
N VAL A 12 -4.17 11.48 23.87
CA VAL A 12 -3.67 12.21 22.69
C VAL A 12 -4.77 12.36 21.63
N ALA A 13 -5.65 11.37 21.48
CA ALA A 13 -6.79 11.43 20.58
C ALA A 13 -7.85 12.47 21.04
N GLU A 14 -8.05 12.61 22.36
CA GLU A 14 -8.96 13.61 22.94
C GLU A 14 -8.38 15.03 22.89
N ASP A 15 -7.07 15.18 23.05
CA ASP A 15 -6.38 16.47 23.13
C ASP A 15 -4.99 16.40 22.47
N PRO A 16 -4.84 16.91 21.24
CA PRO A 16 -3.56 16.84 20.51
C PRO A 16 -2.40 17.54 21.24
N GLU A 17 -2.67 18.52 22.11
CA GLU A 17 -1.63 19.20 22.91
C GLU A 17 -1.10 18.30 24.04
N MET A 18 -1.80 17.21 24.39
CA MET A 18 -1.30 16.20 25.33
C MET A 18 -0.12 15.41 24.78
N ARG A 19 0.04 15.36 23.46
CA ARG A 19 1.15 14.63 22.83
C ARG A 19 2.49 15.23 23.19
N ASP A 20 2.60 16.55 23.08
CA ASP A 20 3.82 17.28 23.43
C ASP A 20 4.09 17.20 24.94
N ALA A 21 3.03 17.27 25.74
CA ALA A 21 3.09 17.14 27.19
C ALA A 21 3.62 15.76 27.65
N VAL A 22 3.12 14.67 27.06
CA VAL A 22 3.57 13.30 27.37
C VAL A 22 4.98 13.04 26.81
N THR A 23 5.30 13.61 25.64
CA THR A 23 6.65 13.52 25.05
C THR A 23 7.70 14.18 25.95
N ALA A 24 7.39 15.35 26.52
CA ALA A 24 8.29 16.04 27.45
C ALA A 24 8.56 15.26 28.74
N LEU A 25 7.64 14.37 29.17
CA LEU A 25 7.85 13.52 30.34
C LEU A 25 8.77 12.33 30.07
N LEU A 26 8.89 11.88 28.81
CA LEU A 26 9.82 10.82 28.43
C LEU A 26 11.29 11.24 28.61
N ASP A 27 11.58 12.53 28.57
CA ASP A 27 12.93 13.06 28.82
C ASP A 27 13.37 12.88 30.29
N HIS A 28 12.44 12.56 31.19
CA HIS A 28 12.66 12.30 32.62
C HIS A 28 12.45 10.82 32.99
N GLU A 29 12.64 9.91 32.04
CA GLU A 29 12.50 8.47 32.26
C GLU A 29 13.42 7.96 33.39
N GLY A 30 12.84 7.21 34.33
CA GLY A 30 13.59 6.60 35.43
C GLY A 30 13.84 7.53 36.63
N GLU A 31 13.39 8.78 36.57
CA GLU A 31 13.49 9.76 37.65
C GLU A 31 12.13 10.02 38.32
N THR A 32 12.15 10.54 39.54
CA THR A 32 10.97 11.07 40.22
C THR A 32 10.76 12.51 39.79
N ILE A 33 9.61 12.80 39.21
CA ILE A 33 9.22 14.09 38.62
C ILE A 33 8.31 14.83 39.58
N GLU A 34 8.67 16.07 39.93
CA GLU A 34 7.77 16.99 40.60
C GLU A 34 7.16 17.97 39.60
N TRP A 35 6.00 18.54 39.95
CA TRP A 35 5.36 19.57 39.12
C TRP A 35 6.29 20.76 38.81
N ARG A 36 7.24 21.07 39.69
CA ARG A 36 8.20 22.16 39.47
C ARG A 36 9.18 21.89 38.33
N ASP A 37 9.44 20.63 38.02
CA ASP A 37 10.42 20.24 37.00
C ASP A 37 9.85 20.35 35.59
N VAL A 38 8.51 20.33 35.47
CA VAL A 38 7.79 20.25 34.19
C VAL A 38 6.76 21.34 33.97
N ASN A 39 6.66 22.33 34.87
CA ASN A 39 5.68 23.42 34.76
C ASN A 39 5.96 24.39 33.59
N GLU A 40 7.15 24.35 32.99
CA GLU A 40 7.49 25.11 31.78
C GLU A 40 7.06 24.38 30.50
N SER A 41 6.92 23.05 30.56
CA SER A 41 6.58 22.19 29.41
C SER A 41 5.13 21.66 29.44
N LEU A 42 4.50 21.60 30.61
CA LEU A 42 3.11 21.19 30.79
C LEU A 42 2.28 22.27 31.50
N THR A 43 0.98 22.30 31.23
CA THR A 43 0.02 23.07 32.02
C THR A 43 -0.47 22.26 33.23
N SER A 44 -0.92 22.93 34.29
CA SER A 44 -1.41 22.27 35.51
C SER A 44 -2.63 21.37 35.26
N GLY A 45 -3.44 21.69 34.24
CA GLY A 45 -4.56 20.86 33.80
C GLY A 45 -4.12 19.60 33.05
N GLN A 46 -3.05 19.65 32.26
CA GLN A 46 -2.47 18.47 31.59
C GLN A 46 -1.81 17.54 32.61
N TRP A 47 -1.07 18.09 33.56
CA TRP A 47 -0.47 17.34 34.67
C TRP A 47 -1.51 16.58 35.50
N GLY A 48 -2.61 17.25 35.89
CA GLY A 48 -3.70 16.61 36.63
C GLY A 48 -4.36 15.45 35.88
N ARG A 49 -4.57 15.61 34.56
CA ARG A 49 -5.16 14.56 33.70
C ARG A 49 -4.26 13.33 33.57
N LEU A 50 -2.94 13.50 33.56
CA LEU A 50 -1.98 12.39 33.50
C LEU A 50 -1.95 11.56 34.77
N ILE A 51 -2.12 12.21 35.93
CA ILE A 51 -2.28 11.53 37.21
C ILE A 51 -3.63 10.81 37.26
N GLU A 52 -4.72 11.48 36.87
CA GLU A 52 -6.08 10.92 36.89
C GLU A 52 -6.21 9.66 36.03
N LYS A 53 -5.65 9.70 34.82
CA LYS A 53 -5.66 8.54 33.90
C LYS A 53 -4.66 7.47 34.34
N GLY A 54 -3.76 7.75 35.28
CA GLY A 54 -2.75 6.82 35.77
C GLY A 54 -1.66 6.55 34.74
N VAL A 55 -1.25 7.61 34.02
CA VAL A 55 -0.02 7.63 33.21
C VAL A 55 1.18 7.98 34.11
N LEU A 56 0.93 8.83 35.13
CA LEU A 56 1.84 9.11 36.23
C LEU A 56 1.39 8.36 37.48
N GLU A 57 2.30 7.63 38.11
CA GLU A 57 2.11 6.91 39.37
C GLU A 57 2.90 7.59 40.49
N GLU A 58 2.36 7.57 41.72
CA GLU A 58 3.04 8.13 42.88
C GLU A 58 4.29 7.30 43.23
N ALA A 59 5.45 7.95 43.27
CA ALA A 59 6.74 7.32 43.56
C ALA A 59 7.55 8.20 44.53
N GLY A 60 7.63 7.77 45.80
CA GLY A 60 8.34 8.51 46.84
C GLY A 60 7.68 9.85 47.16
N ASP A 61 8.43 10.95 46.99
CA ASP A 61 7.96 12.32 47.25
C ASP A 61 7.41 13.01 45.98
N GLY A 62 7.32 12.30 44.84
CA GLY A 62 6.82 12.84 43.56
C GLY A 62 6.13 11.78 42.70
N PHE A 63 6.17 11.95 41.37
CA PHE A 63 5.50 11.07 40.42
C PHE A 63 6.50 10.44 39.45
N GLN A 64 6.20 9.24 38.95
CA GLN A 64 7.00 8.55 37.94
C GLN A 64 6.07 8.08 36.81
N LEU A 65 6.61 7.98 35.60
CA LEU A 65 5.90 7.32 34.50
C LEU A 65 5.67 5.85 34.84
N ALA A 66 4.39 5.42 34.79
CA ALA A 66 3.99 4.06 35.14
C ALA A 66 4.71 2.99 34.31
N ASP A 67 4.90 3.28 33.02
CA ASP A 67 5.53 2.38 32.05
C ASP A 67 6.04 3.21 30.86
N PRO A 68 7.31 3.67 30.90
CA PRO A 68 7.88 4.55 29.86
C PRO A 68 7.83 3.93 28.46
N ASP A 69 8.02 2.62 28.35
CA ASP A 69 7.97 1.90 27.08
C ASP A 69 6.54 1.88 26.52
N ALA A 70 5.54 1.62 27.36
CA ALA A 70 4.14 1.69 26.95
C ALA A 70 3.68 3.13 26.62
N VAL A 71 4.22 4.14 27.30
CA VAL A 71 3.95 5.55 26.99
C VAL A 71 4.51 5.92 25.61
N ARG A 72 5.72 5.46 25.29
CA ARG A 72 6.34 5.63 23.98
C ARG A 72 5.53 4.94 22.88
N GLU A 73 5.08 3.71 23.14
CA GLU A 73 4.20 2.95 22.25
C GLU A 73 2.88 3.70 21.96
N GLY A 74 2.26 4.26 23.00
CA GLY A 74 1.04 5.06 22.89
C GLY A 74 1.20 6.33 22.03
N LEU A 75 2.38 6.96 22.07
CA LEU A 75 2.72 8.14 21.25
C LEU A 75 3.06 7.81 19.79
N THR A 76 3.72 6.67 19.54
CA THR A 76 4.04 6.22 18.17
C THR A 76 2.82 5.72 17.40
N GLY A 77 1.77 5.28 18.11
CA GLY A 77 0.53 4.82 17.49
C GLY A 77 -0.16 5.86 16.61
N ASP A 78 0.10 7.16 16.81
CA ASP A 78 -0.44 8.23 15.97
C ASP A 78 0.44 8.59 14.75
N ASP A 79 1.74 8.30 14.75
CA ASP A 79 2.61 8.56 13.57
C ASP A 79 2.46 7.48 12.49
N GLU A 80 1.95 6.31 12.86
CA GLU A 80 1.51 5.28 11.91
C GLU A 80 0.04 5.48 11.47
N ALA A 81 -0.71 6.39 12.12
CA ALA A 81 -2.14 6.61 11.93
C ALA A 81 -2.53 7.50 10.73
N ALA A 82 -1.73 7.55 9.67
CA ALA A 82 -2.20 8.10 8.40
C ALA A 82 -2.86 7.05 7.47
N TYR A 83 -2.72 5.75 7.73
CA TYR A 83 -3.32 4.70 6.88
C TYR A 83 -3.63 3.37 7.59
N GLU A 84 -4.19 3.36 8.81
CA GLU A 84 -4.81 2.13 9.34
C GLU A 84 -6.16 2.43 10.01
N GLY A 85 -7.22 2.39 9.20
CA GLY A 85 -8.58 2.15 9.70
C GLY A 85 -8.86 0.65 9.63
N GLY A 86 -8.63 -0.07 10.73
CA GLY A 86 -8.93 -1.49 10.88
C GLY A 86 -9.56 -1.75 12.24
N SER A 87 -10.73 -2.38 12.24
CA SER A 87 -11.48 -2.84 13.40
C SER A 87 -10.75 -3.93 14.19
N ASP A 88 -10.69 -3.79 15.52
CA ASP A 88 -10.24 -4.83 16.45
C ASP A 88 -11.18 -6.04 16.44
N VAL A 89 -10.72 -7.10 15.77
CA VAL A 89 -11.06 -8.49 16.08
C VAL A 89 -9.74 -9.24 16.04
N GLU A 90 -9.23 -9.67 17.20
CA GLU A 90 -8.13 -10.62 17.29
C GLU A 90 -8.56 -11.93 16.61
N LEU A 91 -8.12 -12.11 15.36
CA LEU A 91 -8.16 -13.38 14.66
C LEU A 91 -6.91 -14.19 15.07
N PRO A 92 -7.05 -15.50 15.30
CA PRO A 92 -5.94 -16.38 15.66
C PRO A 92 -4.88 -16.40 14.54
N ASP A 93 -3.60 -16.50 14.93
CA ASP A 93 -2.39 -16.52 14.09
C ASP A 93 -2.57 -17.06 12.66
N ASP A 94 -2.68 -16.15 11.68
CA ASP A 94 -2.56 -16.41 10.23
C ASP A 94 -1.08 -16.34 9.80
N GLU A 95 -0.24 -17.25 10.28
CA GLU A 95 1.17 -17.33 9.87
C GLU A 95 1.36 -17.67 8.37
N GLU A 96 0.32 -18.13 7.66
CA GLU A 96 0.42 -18.52 6.24
C GLU A 96 0.04 -17.41 5.22
N SER A 97 -0.55 -16.28 5.65
CA SER A 97 -1.10 -15.24 4.75
C SER A 97 -0.64 -13.81 5.09
N SER A 98 0.52 -13.67 5.75
CA SER A 98 1.12 -12.36 6.00
C SER A 98 2.14 -12.00 4.92
N TRP A 99 2.22 -10.72 4.53
CA TRP A 99 3.22 -10.24 3.58
C TRP A 99 4.63 -10.60 4.07
N THR A 100 5.44 -11.14 3.18
CA THR A 100 6.84 -11.39 3.51
C THR A 100 7.56 -10.07 3.75
N THR A 101 8.66 -10.09 4.51
CA THR A 101 9.51 -8.91 4.71
C THR A 101 9.98 -8.33 3.36
N TYR A 102 10.16 -9.18 2.35
CA TYR A 102 10.48 -8.77 0.99
C TYR A 102 9.33 -8.05 0.29
N ASP A 103 8.07 -8.49 0.48
CA ASP A 103 6.88 -7.83 -0.08
C ASP A 103 6.72 -6.42 0.50
N LYS A 104 6.95 -6.27 1.82
CA LYS A 104 6.92 -4.97 2.50
C LYS A 104 8.04 -4.05 1.99
N ALA A 105 9.27 -4.55 1.93
CA ALA A 105 10.41 -3.80 1.40
C ALA A 105 10.19 -3.39 -0.07
N ALA A 106 9.66 -4.29 -0.90
CA ALA A 106 9.29 -4.01 -2.28
C ALA A 106 8.27 -2.87 -2.38
N GLY A 107 7.25 -2.87 -1.51
CA GLY A 107 6.25 -1.80 -1.44
C GLY A 107 6.86 -0.45 -1.13
N VAL A 108 7.69 -0.38 -0.09
CA VAL A 108 8.37 0.87 0.30
C VAL A 108 9.29 1.36 -0.82
N ILE A 109 10.09 0.49 -1.42
CA ILE A 109 10.99 0.86 -2.53
C ILE A 109 10.17 1.38 -3.72
N ALA A 110 9.07 0.70 -4.06
CA ALA A 110 8.21 1.13 -5.16
C ALA A 110 7.59 2.51 -4.91
N LEU A 111 7.14 2.79 -3.68
CA LEU A 111 6.62 4.12 -3.29
C LEU A 111 7.71 5.20 -3.35
N VAL A 112 8.92 4.90 -2.87
CA VAL A 112 10.07 5.81 -2.99
C VAL A 112 10.37 6.08 -4.46
N MET A 113 10.40 5.04 -5.31
CA MET A 113 10.61 5.22 -6.75
C MET A 113 9.47 6.02 -7.41
N MET A 114 8.22 5.86 -6.96
CA MET A 114 7.09 6.63 -7.44
C MET A 114 7.28 8.13 -7.18
N SER A 115 7.82 8.51 -6.03
CA SER A 115 8.12 9.91 -5.73
C SER A 115 9.11 10.52 -6.73
N GLY A 116 9.88 9.70 -7.45
CA GLY A 116 10.82 10.15 -8.48
C GLY A 116 10.20 10.74 -9.74
N TYR A 117 8.88 10.62 -9.96
CA TYR A 117 8.19 11.40 -11.00
C TYR A 117 8.17 12.90 -10.67
N TYR A 118 8.01 13.24 -9.39
CA TYR A 118 7.99 14.61 -8.90
C TYR A 118 9.39 15.07 -8.43
N TYR A 119 10.17 14.17 -7.84
CA TYR A 119 11.46 14.48 -7.22
C TYR A 119 12.65 14.21 -8.16
N HIS A 120 13.32 15.28 -8.58
CA HIS A 120 14.43 15.21 -9.55
C HIS A 120 15.64 14.34 -9.15
N PRO A 121 16.09 14.31 -7.88
CA PRO A 121 17.21 13.47 -7.46
C PRO A 121 17.00 11.98 -7.74
N ILE A 122 15.84 11.43 -7.39
CA ILE A 122 15.51 10.01 -7.59
C ILE A 122 15.55 9.69 -9.09
N ARG A 123 14.97 10.57 -9.91
CA ARG A 123 15.01 10.43 -11.37
C ARG A 123 16.43 10.46 -11.95
N ARG A 124 17.31 11.28 -11.38
CA ARG A 124 18.71 11.40 -11.81
C ARG A 124 19.57 10.20 -11.39
N THR A 125 19.15 9.44 -10.39
CA THR A 125 19.83 8.21 -9.96
C THR A 125 19.30 6.99 -10.72
N VAL A 126 17.98 6.80 -10.76
CA VAL A 126 17.36 5.61 -11.37
C VAL A 126 17.50 5.62 -12.89
N GLY A 127 17.41 6.80 -13.53
CA GLY A 127 17.56 6.93 -14.98
C GLY A 127 18.88 6.35 -15.50
N PRO A 128 20.06 6.86 -15.09
CA PRO A 128 21.33 6.29 -15.50
C PRO A 128 21.52 4.82 -15.12
N ALA A 129 21.04 4.40 -13.93
CA ALA A 129 21.15 3.02 -13.48
C ALA A 129 20.45 2.04 -14.44
N ILE A 130 19.23 2.37 -14.86
CA ILE A 130 18.49 1.58 -15.84
C ILE A 130 19.06 1.76 -17.26
N ASP A 131 19.63 2.93 -17.60
CA ASP A 131 20.27 3.18 -18.90
C ASP A 131 21.54 2.33 -19.11
N ILE A 132 22.22 1.87 -18.06
CA ILE A 132 23.33 0.90 -18.22
C ILE A 132 22.81 -0.41 -18.86
N LEU A 133 21.60 -0.82 -18.51
CA LEU A 133 20.97 -2.04 -19.02
C LEU A 133 20.25 -1.80 -20.36
N LEU A 134 19.43 -0.74 -20.43
CA LEU A 134 18.56 -0.44 -21.58
C LEU A 134 19.21 0.47 -22.64
N GLY A 135 20.29 1.16 -22.29
CA GLY A 135 21.01 2.08 -23.17
C GLY A 135 21.61 1.38 -24.40
N PRO A 136 22.29 0.22 -24.28
CA PRO A 136 22.75 -0.54 -25.44
C PRO A 136 21.62 -0.93 -26.38
N LEU A 137 20.47 -1.33 -25.82
CA LEU A 137 19.27 -1.69 -26.59
C LEU A 137 18.73 -0.48 -27.37
N ASN A 138 18.68 0.69 -26.74
CA ASN A 138 18.25 1.94 -27.37
C ASN A 138 19.27 2.53 -28.36
N GLY A 139 20.55 2.15 -28.27
CA GLY A 139 21.55 2.52 -29.27
C GLY A 139 21.43 1.73 -30.58
N LEU A 140 20.81 0.54 -30.52
CA LEU A 140 20.65 -0.37 -31.66
C LEU A 140 19.27 -0.27 -32.31
N LEU A 141 18.24 0.05 -31.53
CA LEU A 141 16.85 0.05 -31.98
C LEU A 141 16.22 1.44 -31.84
N PRO A 142 15.31 1.82 -32.76
CA PRO A 142 14.48 3.00 -32.58
C PRO A 142 13.71 2.94 -31.25
N PHE A 143 13.56 4.08 -30.58
CA PHE A 143 12.95 4.14 -29.25
C PHE A 143 11.54 3.52 -29.20
N PHE A 144 10.74 3.62 -30.26
CA PHE A 144 9.41 2.97 -30.31
C PHE A 144 9.47 1.44 -30.30
N VAL A 145 10.52 0.85 -30.90
CA VAL A 145 10.78 -0.60 -30.85
C VAL A 145 11.21 -0.99 -29.45
N VAL A 146 12.04 -0.17 -28.79
CA VAL A 146 12.42 -0.38 -27.38
C VAL A 146 11.18 -0.40 -26.49
N VAL A 147 10.25 0.54 -26.68
CA VAL A 147 8.97 0.54 -25.94
C VAL A 147 8.15 -0.73 -26.19
N MET A 148 8.11 -1.22 -27.43
CA MET A 148 7.43 -2.47 -27.76
C MET A 148 8.09 -3.68 -27.07
N VAL A 149 9.42 -3.78 -27.10
CA VAL A 149 10.18 -4.83 -26.40
C VAL A 149 9.93 -4.76 -24.90
N LEU A 150 9.96 -3.56 -24.31
CA LEU A 150 9.64 -3.35 -22.91
C LEU A 150 8.21 -3.77 -22.59
N ALA A 151 7.22 -3.45 -23.43
CA ALA A 151 5.83 -3.86 -23.20
C ALA A 151 5.68 -5.40 -23.20
N VAL A 152 6.35 -6.08 -24.14
CA VAL A 152 6.37 -7.56 -24.20
C VAL A 152 7.05 -8.14 -22.96
N CYS A 153 8.23 -7.62 -22.59
CA CYS A 153 8.92 -8.03 -21.37
C CYS A 153 8.01 -7.80 -20.16
N THR A 154 7.45 -6.60 -20.01
CA THR A 154 6.52 -6.21 -18.92
C THR A 154 5.36 -7.16 -18.78
N GLY A 155 4.66 -7.48 -19.86
CA GLY A 155 3.58 -8.46 -19.76
C GLY A 155 4.08 -9.87 -19.44
N PHE A 156 5.27 -10.25 -19.91
CA PHE A 156 5.86 -11.56 -19.61
C PHE A 156 6.18 -11.71 -18.12
N TRP A 157 6.94 -10.79 -17.51
CA TRP A 157 7.27 -10.90 -16.09
C TRP A 157 6.05 -10.60 -15.19
N THR A 158 5.14 -9.71 -15.62
CA THR A 158 3.83 -9.54 -14.95
C THR A 158 3.07 -10.86 -14.89
N SER A 159 3.02 -11.60 -16.00
CA SER A 159 2.36 -12.90 -16.06
C SER A 159 3.02 -13.92 -15.14
N ILE A 160 4.35 -13.96 -15.06
CA ILE A 160 5.07 -14.88 -14.17
C ILE A 160 4.80 -14.55 -12.71
N ILE A 161 4.84 -13.27 -12.34
CA ILE A 161 4.57 -12.81 -10.97
C ILE A 161 3.14 -13.17 -10.57
N GLN A 162 2.17 -12.93 -11.45
CA GLN A 162 0.79 -13.32 -11.21
C GLN A 162 0.66 -14.84 -11.06
N ALA A 163 1.28 -15.64 -11.94
CA ALA A 163 1.20 -17.09 -11.87
C ALA A 163 1.83 -17.70 -10.61
N ASN A 164 2.88 -17.07 -10.05
CA ASN A 164 3.58 -17.58 -8.87
C ASN A 164 3.01 -17.06 -7.54
N LEU A 165 2.48 -15.82 -7.53
CA LEU A 165 2.01 -15.19 -6.29
C LEU A 165 0.48 -15.23 -6.13
N MET A 166 -0.28 -15.55 -7.18
CA MET A 166 -1.74 -15.67 -7.11
C MET A 166 -2.14 -17.14 -7.05
N ASP A 167 -2.81 -17.53 -5.98
CA ASP A 167 -3.33 -18.88 -5.79
C ASP A 167 -4.75 -18.96 -6.38
N PHE A 168 -4.85 -19.44 -7.62
CA PHE A 168 -6.11 -19.54 -8.35
C PHE A 168 -7.06 -20.60 -7.76
N ASP A 169 -6.50 -21.66 -7.16
CA ASP A 169 -7.29 -22.75 -6.57
C ASP A 169 -8.00 -22.25 -5.31
N LYS A 170 -7.28 -21.56 -4.41
CA LYS A 170 -7.92 -20.90 -3.25
C LYS A 170 -9.01 -19.93 -3.67
N MET A 171 -8.76 -19.12 -4.70
CA MET A 171 -9.75 -18.14 -5.18
C MET A 171 -11.04 -18.81 -5.68
N SER A 172 -10.96 -19.99 -6.31
CA SER A 172 -12.13 -20.74 -6.77
C SER A 172 -13.01 -21.26 -5.61
N VAL A 173 -12.37 -21.78 -4.56
CA VAL A 173 -13.07 -22.28 -3.35
C VAL A 173 -13.78 -21.13 -2.62
N TYR A 174 -13.16 -19.95 -2.54
CA TYR A 174 -13.80 -18.77 -1.95
C TYR A 174 -14.98 -18.26 -2.79
N GLN A 175 -14.87 -18.27 -4.12
CA GLN A 175 -15.98 -17.90 -4.99
C GLN A 175 -17.17 -18.85 -4.82
N GLU A 176 -16.92 -20.15 -4.70
CA GLU A 176 -17.95 -21.16 -4.47
C GLU A 176 -18.63 -20.99 -3.11
N ARG A 177 -17.86 -20.79 -2.03
CA ARG A 177 -18.41 -20.48 -0.70
C ARG A 177 -19.29 -19.23 -0.71
N MET A 178 -18.85 -18.17 -1.38
CA MET A 178 -19.62 -16.92 -1.46
C MET A 178 -20.92 -17.10 -2.24
N GLN A 179 -20.92 -17.90 -3.31
CA GLN A 179 -22.14 -18.23 -4.07
C GLN A 179 -23.11 -19.05 -3.23
N ASP A 180 -22.62 -20.08 -2.53
CA ASP A 180 -23.44 -20.91 -1.63
C ASP A 180 -24.08 -20.09 -0.50
N ILE A 181 -23.32 -19.18 0.12
CA ILE A 181 -23.82 -18.28 1.15
C ILE A 181 -24.93 -17.36 0.61
N GLN A 182 -24.77 -16.82 -0.61
CA GLN A 182 -25.79 -15.98 -1.25
C GLN A 182 -27.07 -16.77 -1.57
N GLU A 183 -26.94 -18.00 -2.05
CA GLU A 183 -28.07 -18.88 -2.34
C GLU A 183 -28.83 -19.27 -1.06
N ARG A 184 -28.10 -19.62 0.01
CA ARG A 184 -28.67 -19.88 1.33
C ARG A 184 -29.39 -18.66 1.90
N GLN A 185 -28.80 -17.47 1.76
CA GLN A 185 -29.42 -16.22 2.22
C GLN A 185 -30.72 -15.94 1.46
N LYS A 186 -30.74 -16.13 0.14
CA LYS A 186 -31.94 -15.95 -0.69
C LYS A 186 -33.03 -16.94 -0.28
N ALA A 187 -32.68 -18.21 -0.11
CA ALA A 187 -33.63 -19.24 0.30
C ALA A 187 -34.20 -19.02 1.71
N ALA A 188 -33.38 -18.54 2.66
CA ALA A 188 -33.84 -18.18 4.00
C ALA A 188 -34.77 -16.95 3.99
N ARG A 189 -34.46 -15.95 3.15
CA ARG A 189 -35.30 -14.77 2.94
C ARG A 189 -36.66 -15.11 2.32
N GLU A 190 -36.68 -16.00 1.34
CA GLU A 190 -37.92 -16.49 0.73
C GLU A 190 -38.79 -17.27 1.72
N ARG A 191 -38.18 -17.98 2.67
CA ARG A 191 -38.87 -18.68 3.76
C ARG A 191 -39.30 -17.77 4.93
N GLY A 192 -38.83 -16.53 4.97
CA GLY A 192 -39.12 -15.58 6.07
C GLY A 192 -38.49 -15.99 7.41
N ASP A 193 -37.39 -16.73 7.38
CA ASP A 193 -36.70 -17.22 8.57
C ASP A 193 -35.61 -16.24 9.01
N GLU A 194 -35.97 -15.34 9.94
CA GLU A 194 -35.07 -14.29 10.46
C GLU A 194 -33.88 -14.88 11.23
N GLU A 195 -34.06 -16.00 11.94
CA GLU A 195 -32.97 -16.62 12.72
C GLU A 195 -31.92 -17.25 11.80
N ALA A 196 -32.36 -17.89 10.71
CA ALA A 196 -31.46 -18.39 9.68
C ALA A 196 -30.72 -17.26 8.96
N LEU A 197 -31.39 -16.13 8.68
CA LEU A 197 -30.77 -14.96 8.06
C LEU A 197 -29.68 -14.35 8.94
N ASP A 198 -29.91 -14.24 10.24
CA ASP A 198 -28.92 -13.73 11.19
C ASP A 198 -27.70 -14.65 11.28
N ARG A 199 -27.91 -15.97 11.25
CA ARG A 199 -26.81 -16.95 11.24
C ARG A 199 -25.97 -16.85 9.96
N ILE A 200 -26.62 -16.71 8.81
CA ILE A 200 -25.95 -16.56 7.51
C ILE A 200 -25.21 -15.21 7.42
N GLN A 201 -25.75 -14.14 8.01
CA GLN A 201 -25.05 -12.85 8.10
C GLN A 201 -23.77 -12.94 8.92
N LYS A 202 -23.77 -13.66 10.04
CA LYS A 202 -22.56 -13.89 10.84
C LYS A 202 -21.50 -14.66 10.04
N GLU A 203 -21.92 -15.68 9.29
CA GLU A 203 -21.04 -16.44 8.40
C GLU A 203 -20.50 -15.57 7.24
N GLN A 204 -21.30 -14.64 6.70
CA GLN A 204 -20.82 -13.62 5.74
C GLN A 204 -19.77 -12.72 6.37
N MET A 205 -19.94 -12.32 7.64
CA MET A 205 -19.00 -11.46 8.34
C MET A 205 -17.67 -12.19 8.62
N GLU A 206 -17.72 -13.47 8.99
CA GLU A 206 -16.53 -14.32 9.13
C GLU A 206 -15.82 -14.49 7.77
N ALA A 207 -16.57 -14.73 6.70
CA ALA A 207 -16.03 -14.80 5.33
C ALA A 207 -15.47 -13.45 4.83
N MET A 208 -15.90 -12.31 5.38
CA MET A 208 -15.27 -11.00 5.12
C MET A 208 -13.93 -10.87 5.83
N GLY A 209 -13.73 -11.49 7.00
CA GLY A 209 -12.41 -11.59 7.64
C GLY A 209 -11.41 -12.31 6.73
N ASP A 210 -11.81 -13.44 6.16
CA ASP A 210 -11.04 -14.17 5.15
C ASP A 210 -10.76 -13.33 3.88
N GLN A 211 -11.64 -12.38 3.56
CA GLN A 211 -11.47 -11.46 2.44
C GLN A 211 -10.28 -10.51 2.63
N LEU A 212 -9.90 -10.16 3.87
CA LEU A 212 -8.66 -9.41 4.14
C LEU A 212 -7.41 -10.22 3.78
N GLY A 213 -7.42 -11.53 4.02
CA GLY A 213 -6.39 -12.45 3.54
C GLY A 213 -6.34 -12.49 2.00
N MET A 214 -7.51 -12.50 1.35
CA MET A 214 -7.61 -12.41 -0.11
C MET A 214 -7.05 -11.09 -0.66
N PHE A 215 -7.35 -9.95 -0.03
CA PHE A 215 -6.78 -8.66 -0.41
C PHE A 215 -5.26 -8.71 -0.33
N LYS A 216 -4.68 -9.23 0.75
CA LYS A 216 -3.22 -9.40 0.87
C LYS A 216 -2.66 -10.25 -0.27
N MET A 217 -3.30 -11.35 -0.62
CA MET A 217 -2.90 -12.20 -1.77
C MET A 217 -3.01 -11.48 -3.12
N GLN A 218 -3.98 -10.60 -3.32
CA GLN A 218 -4.11 -9.80 -4.55
C GLN A 218 -3.13 -8.62 -4.62
N PHE A 219 -2.80 -8.01 -3.47
CA PHE A 219 -1.87 -6.89 -3.41
C PHE A 219 -0.41 -7.32 -3.58
N ARG A 220 -0.03 -8.52 -3.13
CA ARG A 220 1.34 -9.04 -3.29
C ARG A 220 1.83 -8.98 -4.74
N PRO A 221 1.12 -9.54 -5.74
CA PRO A 221 1.49 -9.38 -7.15
C PRO A 221 1.58 -7.92 -7.58
N MET A 222 0.65 -7.05 -7.16
CA MET A 222 0.65 -5.64 -7.57
C MET A 222 1.91 -4.90 -7.12
N VAL A 223 2.34 -5.10 -5.88
CA VAL A 223 3.52 -4.44 -5.33
C VAL A 223 4.77 -4.82 -6.12
N TRP A 224 4.94 -6.10 -6.43
CA TRP A 224 6.05 -6.57 -7.25
C TRP A 224 5.97 -6.07 -8.69
N ILE A 225 4.76 -6.06 -9.28
CA ILE A 225 4.54 -5.51 -10.61
C ILE A 225 4.95 -4.03 -10.63
N MET A 226 4.54 -3.28 -9.62
CA MET A 226 4.81 -1.86 -9.48
C MET A 226 6.30 -1.59 -9.25
N LEU A 227 6.96 -2.35 -8.39
CA LEU A 227 8.41 -2.25 -8.12
C LEU A 227 9.25 -2.36 -9.39
N LEU A 228 8.85 -3.23 -10.31
CA LEU A 228 9.57 -3.43 -11.57
C LEU A 228 9.08 -2.46 -12.67
N THR A 229 7.81 -2.06 -12.67
CA THR A 229 7.22 -1.20 -13.72
C THR A 229 7.67 0.25 -13.53
N ILE A 230 7.62 0.77 -12.31
CA ILE A 230 7.94 2.17 -12.01
C ILE A 230 9.34 2.56 -12.50
N PRO A 231 10.44 1.86 -12.15
CA PRO A 231 11.77 2.26 -12.60
C PRO A 231 11.91 2.24 -14.12
N VAL A 232 11.26 1.30 -14.82
CA VAL A 232 11.24 1.27 -16.30
C VAL A 232 10.55 2.50 -16.88
N PHE A 233 9.39 2.88 -16.34
CA PHE A 233 8.68 4.08 -16.79
C PHE A 233 9.41 5.36 -16.42
N LEU A 234 10.03 5.41 -15.24
CA LEU A 234 10.78 6.56 -14.78
C LEU A 234 12.06 6.74 -15.61
N TRP A 235 12.70 5.64 -16.02
CA TRP A 235 13.75 5.65 -17.05
C TRP A 235 13.23 6.16 -18.38
N MET A 236 12.09 5.66 -18.85
CA MET A 236 11.48 6.07 -20.12
C MET A 236 11.17 7.57 -20.11
N TYR A 237 10.62 8.10 -19.01
CA TYR A 237 10.36 9.51 -18.81
C TYR A 237 11.67 10.35 -18.79
N TRP A 238 12.70 9.86 -18.08
CA TRP A 238 14.03 10.47 -18.04
C TRP A 238 14.71 10.50 -19.42
N LYS A 239 14.57 9.43 -20.22
CA LYS A 239 15.15 9.31 -21.56
C LYS A 239 14.40 10.19 -22.54
N LEU A 240 13.08 10.18 -22.50
CA LEU A 240 12.24 11.04 -23.32
C LEU A 240 12.56 12.53 -23.10
N GLY A 241 12.87 12.93 -21.85
CA GLY A 241 13.37 14.29 -21.57
C GLY A 241 14.63 14.66 -22.35
N ARG A 242 15.46 13.68 -22.74
CA ARG A 242 16.76 13.86 -23.43
C ARG A 242 16.74 13.56 -24.93
N ILE A 243 15.72 12.88 -25.43
CA ILE A 243 15.58 12.60 -26.87
C ILE A 243 15.21 13.89 -27.60
N ASP A 244 15.98 14.30 -28.59
CA ASP A 244 15.62 15.41 -29.47
C ASP A 244 14.34 15.10 -30.26
N ARG A 245 13.56 16.13 -30.61
CA ARG A 245 12.22 15.99 -31.25
C ARG A 245 12.20 15.21 -32.57
N GLY A 246 13.35 14.80 -33.11
CA GLY A 246 13.48 14.18 -34.43
C GLY A 246 13.05 12.70 -34.55
N VAL A 247 12.56 12.05 -33.50
CA VAL A 247 12.06 10.66 -33.61
C VAL A 247 10.59 10.68 -34.05
N GLU A 248 10.37 10.51 -35.35
CA GLU A 248 9.06 10.34 -35.95
C GLU A 248 8.50 8.94 -35.67
N LEU A 249 7.24 8.89 -35.24
CA LEU A 249 6.45 7.69 -35.03
C LEU A 249 5.21 7.76 -35.92
N VAL A 250 4.96 6.70 -36.68
CA VAL A 250 3.73 6.58 -37.47
C VAL A 250 2.73 5.75 -36.68
N LEU A 251 1.69 6.40 -36.18
CA LEU A 251 0.60 5.74 -35.47
C LEU A 251 -0.50 5.31 -36.45
N PRO A 252 -1.03 4.07 -36.31
CA PRO A 252 -2.01 3.52 -37.27
C PRO A 252 -3.33 4.29 -37.37
N LEU A 253 -3.68 5.11 -36.38
CA LEU A 253 -4.92 5.91 -36.36
C LEU A 253 -4.69 7.43 -36.46
N VAL A 254 -3.47 7.92 -36.26
CA VAL A 254 -3.16 9.36 -36.15
C VAL A 254 -2.19 9.83 -37.25
N GLY A 255 -1.42 8.92 -37.85
CA GLY A 255 -0.42 9.25 -38.87
C GLY A 255 0.94 9.61 -38.29
N HIS A 256 1.71 10.45 -38.99
CA HIS A 256 3.04 10.91 -38.58
C HIS A 256 2.93 11.83 -37.35
N THR A 257 3.53 11.42 -36.25
CA THR A 257 3.56 12.17 -34.99
C THR A 257 4.94 12.07 -34.36
N HIS A 258 5.39 13.07 -33.62
CA HIS A 258 6.59 12.91 -32.79
C HIS A 258 6.24 12.30 -31.45
N LEU A 259 7.18 11.56 -30.86
CA LEU A 259 6.96 10.90 -29.57
C LEU A 259 6.60 11.85 -28.41
N LYS A 260 7.03 13.12 -28.52
CA LYS A 260 6.73 14.17 -27.55
C LYS A 260 5.42 14.90 -27.82
N ASP A 261 4.81 14.70 -28.98
CA ASP A 261 3.59 15.40 -29.35
C ASP A 261 2.42 14.90 -28.51
N THR A 262 1.53 15.83 -28.14
CA THR A 262 0.32 15.50 -27.40
C THR A 262 -0.76 15.08 -28.38
N ILE A 263 -1.20 13.83 -28.31
CA ILE A 263 -2.30 13.31 -29.12
C ILE A 263 -3.61 13.74 -28.47
N GLY A 264 -4.46 14.44 -29.22
CA GLY A 264 -5.77 14.90 -28.74
C GLY A 264 -5.72 15.92 -27.60
N GLY A 265 -4.56 16.55 -27.34
CA GLY A 265 -4.42 17.64 -26.35
C GLY A 265 -4.25 17.22 -24.89
N PHE A 266 -4.42 15.94 -24.54
CA PHE A 266 -4.38 15.48 -23.15
C PHE A 266 -3.26 14.48 -22.83
N MET A 267 -2.82 13.67 -23.80
CA MET A 267 -1.83 12.61 -23.54
C MET A 267 -0.65 12.63 -24.53
N PRO A 268 0.61 12.55 -24.04
CA PRO A 268 1.77 12.38 -24.90
C PRO A 268 1.71 11.10 -25.76
N ALA A 269 2.20 11.19 -27.00
CA ALA A 269 2.16 10.10 -27.98
C ALA A 269 2.81 8.80 -27.49
N TRP A 270 3.91 8.89 -26.75
CA TRP A 270 4.57 7.72 -26.17
C TRP A 270 3.70 6.97 -25.14
N ILE A 271 2.86 7.68 -24.37
CA ILE A 271 1.94 7.05 -23.42
C ILE A 271 0.86 6.30 -24.19
N VAL A 272 0.32 6.93 -25.22
CA VAL A 272 -0.69 6.31 -26.10
C VAL A 272 -0.12 5.07 -26.78
N TRP A 273 1.12 5.16 -27.26
CA TRP A 273 1.82 4.02 -27.88
C TRP A 273 2.06 2.89 -26.88
N TYR A 274 2.59 3.21 -25.69
CA TYR A 274 2.76 2.22 -24.63
C TYR A 274 1.43 1.56 -24.27
N PHE A 275 0.37 2.34 -24.10
CA PHE A 275 -0.96 1.83 -23.77
C PHE A 275 -1.51 0.92 -24.85
N LEU A 276 -1.35 1.28 -26.13
CA LEU A 276 -1.76 0.47 -27.27
C LEU A 276 -1.00 -0.86 -27.32
N CYS A 277 0.32 -0.83 -27.14
CA CYS A 277 1.15 -2.04 -27.05
C CYS A 277 0.78 -2.89 -25.83
N SER A 278 0.63 -2.27 -24.66
CA SER A 278 0.27 -2.94 -23.39
C SER A 278 -1.10 -3.58 -23.48
N MET A 279 -2.09 -2.90 -24.04
CA MET A 279 -3.45 -3.43 -24.21
C MET A 279 -3.46 -4.59 -25.21
N GLY A 280 -2.77 -4.43 -26.35
CA GLY A 280 -2.64 -5.51 -27.35
C GLY A 280 -1.96 -6.75 -26.77
N PHE A 281 -0.85 -6.57 -26.05
CA PHE A 281 -0.13 -7.69 -25.44
C PHE A 281 -0.91 -8.31 -24.27
N SER A 282 -1.59 -7.51 -23.45
CA SER A 282 -2.45 -8.01 -22.38
C SER A 282 -3.55 -8.92 -22.92
N GLN A 283 -4.12 -8.60 -24.09
CA GLN A 283 -5.10 -9.47 -24.74
C GLN A 283 -4.48 -10.77 -25.26
N ILE A 284 -3.27 -10.71 -25.81
CA ILE A 284 -2.54 -11.90 -26.28
C ILE A 284 -2.21 -12.82 -25.10
N VAL A 285 -1.72 -12.28 -23.99
CA VAL A 285 -1.41 -13.03 -22.77
C VAL A 285 -2.67 -13.65 -22.17
N ARG A 286 -3.77 -12.88 -22.06
CA ARG A 286 -5.06 -13.41 -21.57
C ARG A 286 -5.58 -14.57 -22.42
N LYS A 287 -5.50 -14.44 -23.75
CA LYS A 287 -5.92 -15.52 -24.66
C LYS A 287 -4.94 -16.70 -24.67
N GLY A 288 -3.64 -16.44 -24.54
CA GLY A 288 -2.59 -17.46 -24.55
C GLY A 288 -2.55 -18.31 -23.28
N LEU A 289 -2.90 -17.73 -22.13
CA LEU A 289 -2.94 -18.41 -20.83
C LEU A 289 -4.33 -18.97 -20.48
N GLY A 290 -5.33 -18.79 -21.34
CA GLY A 290 -6.68 -19.32 -21.10
C GLY A 290 -7.38 -18.72 -19.87
N ILE A 291 -6.96 -17.54 -19.40
CA ILE A 291 -7.57 -16.87 -18.25
C ILE A 291 -8.87 -16.21 -18.74
N GLN A 292 -9.98 -16.95 -18.62
CA GLN A 292 -11.32 -16.44 -18.87
C GLN A 292 -11.72 -15.53 -17.69
N THR A 293 -11.74 -14.22 -17.91
CA THR A 293 -12.20 -13.23 -16.91
C THR A 293 -13.71 -13.00 -16.94
N THR A 294 -14.49 -13.97 -17.42
CA THR A 294 -15.95 -13.86 -17.45
C THR A 294 -16.51 -15.21 -17.01
N PRO A 295 -17.16 -15.29 -15.83
CA PRO A 295 -17.95 -16.46 -15.49
C PRO A 295 -19.10 -16.54 -16.50
N THR A 296 -19.38 -17.75 -16.97
CA THR A 296 -20.61 -18.03 -17.72
C THR A 296 -21.77 -18.12 -16.73
#